data_AF-A0A1T5KB89-F1
#
_entry.id   AF-A0A1T5KB89-F1
#
_cell.length_a   1.000
_cell.length_b   1.000
_cell.length_c   1.000
_cell.angle_alpha   90.00
_cell.angle_beta   90.00
_cell.angle_gamma   90.00
#
_symmetry.space_group_name_H-M   'P 1'
#
loop_
_entity.id
_entity.type
_entity.pdbx_description
1 polymer ?
#
loop_
_entity_poly.entity_id
_entity_poly.type
_entity_poly.pdbx_seq_one_letter_code
_entity_poly.pdbx_strand_id
1 'polypeptide(L)'
;MHLPSLRSTLPVVVCGLVIAAFSHVATLNAQSAPAPAPPMNRLSVEPRVPRLGVTPCVVELFRDVGTGYFAEPENEPEFAYAPPAACPWPWAKVILSVDLAGPGTTHIANITIGLGDASHNPVFSTRLFVGGAQFNAGQPSWRVERDITEYAPLLRTPRPGFARDTDGYYRDPNREDGARASGRMIFYPATTPQTVARTADVVMPLAYGSAQLDNLPRNIERAYLDVYAQLPPFWFTCVPDNAATNWPLLVQTPLAPGDNDGTYEPDSQGCAGSAYKDVIVFLDGQAVGTAPLYPWLNSDINIRFHRSVDVPVPTPQSINLMPFRVDLTPFAALLSNGSVHILEVQYGDVSGSFRGTYSTAALLLHLDAGSTQITGAVLRNSLNGVPVQASTEQNDWSIEGTTLIGQVARSYRRAWEIAGYVNTSHGRVDTTVQQEQVFSNAQDVRLTGYDNYPSHTYEQRADLVSLTERTTLRQQGSTVLAFDRDRYHYPLTLFLRASGGTGPGGLNDSFLTSAQASVEQGDHRTSSHVRPAGAYASRVYANFAGGRRLLADGTYSNWQGARSHYFNDTLGSCFRERVTWQAGALTAHTQGVGCPDGVNRVRGFAHPDGSPDDLGWLR
;
A
#
# COMPACT_ATOMS: atom_id res chain seq x y z
N MET A 1 66.90 34.93 34.12
CA MET A 1 65.86 34.53 33.13
C MET A 1 64.56 35.15 33.61
N HIS A 2 64.19 36.28 33.00
CA HIS A 2 63.00 37.08 33.28
C HIS A 2 61.92 36.79 32.22
N LEU A 3 60.66 36.70 32.65
CA LEU A 3 59.46 37.01 31.85
C LEU A 3 59.49 38.50 31.42
N PRO A 4 58.77 38.98 30.38
CA PRO A 4 57.33 38.72 30.21
C PRO A 4 56.71 38.78 28.78
N SER A 5 55.41 38.50 28.83
CA SER A 5 54.28 38.59 27.87
C SER A 5 54.29 39.64 26.75
N LEU A 6 53.63 39.28 25.64
CA LEU A 6 52.86 40.20 24.80
C LEU A 6 51.52 39.57 24.39
N ARG A 7 50.46 40.33 24.67
CA ARG A 7 49.06 40.12 24.27
C ARG A 7 48.88 40.54 22.81
N SER A 8 48.01 39.85 22.06
CA SER A 8 47.30 40.45 20.93
C SER A 8 45.81 40.21 21.05
N THR A 9 45.07 41.29 20.89
CA THR A 9 43.62 41.45 21.02
C THR A 9 43.02 41.57 19.62
N LEU A 10 41.93 40.83 19.34
CA LEU A 10 40.99 41.14 18.27
C LEU A 10 39.55 40.96 18.83
N PRO A 11 38.63 41.92 18.60
CA PRO A 11 37.34 41.95 19.29
C PRO A 11 36.32 41.06 18.59
N VAL A 12 35.61 40.25 19.37
CA VAL A 12 34.38 39.58 18.94
C VAL A 12 33.25 40.59 19.10
N VAL A 13 32.72 41.09 17.98
CA VAL A 13 31.46 41.84 17.95
C VAL A 13 30.32 40.85 18.14
N VAL A 14 29.77 40.80 19.35
CA VAL A 14 28.52 40.09 19.64
C VAL A 14 27.37 40.96 19.12
N CYS A 15 26.87 40.64 17.93
CA CYS A 15 25.63 41.20 17.41
C CYS A 15 24.47 40.47 18.13
N GLY A 16 23.88 41.12 19.13
CA GLY A 16 22.72 40.60 19.84
C GLY A 16 21.49 40.59 18.93
N LEU A 17 21.16 39.42 18.38
CA LEU A 17 19.89 39.19 17.70
C LEU A 17 18.81 39.10 18.77
N VAL A 18 18.01 40.16 18.91
CA VAL A 18 16.78 40.13 19.71
C VAL A 18 15.77 39.25 18.97
N ILE A 19 15.70 37.98 19.34
CA ILE A 19 14.61 37.09 18.94
C ILE A 19 13.39 37.55 19.75
N ALA A 20 12.56 38.38 19.14
CA ALA A 20 11.21 38.62 19.62
C ALA A 20 10.44 37.30 19.51
N ALA A 21 10.32 36.59 20.62
CA ALA A 21 9.47 35.42 20.76
C ALA A 21 8.00 35.87 20.63
N PHE A 22 7.49 35.95 19.41
CA PHE A 22 6.05 35.92 19.18
C PHE A 22 5.58 34.49 19.45
N SER A 23 5.21 34.23 20.71
CA SER A 23 4.37 33.09 21.07
C SER A 23 2.97 33.32 20.47
N HIS A 24 2.83 33.01 19.18
CA HIS A 24 1.53 32.68 18.62
C HIS A 24 1.18 31.28 19.11
N VAL A 25 0.27 31.24 20.09
CA VAL A 25 -0.44 30.02 20.45
C VAL A 25 -1.24 29.63 19.21
N ALA A 26 -0.73 28.66 18.45
CA ALA A 26 -1.50 28.02 17.40
C ALA A 26 -2.78 27.48 18.02
N THR A 27 -3.93 27.94 17.54
CA THR A 27 -5.20 27.27 17.82
C THR A 27 -5.17 25.94 17.08
N LEU A 28 -4.62 24.91 17.72
CA LEU A 28 -4.93 23.52 17.39
C LEU A 28 -6.46 23.42 17.45
N ASN A 29 -7.11 23.39 16.29
CA ASN A 29 -8.55 23.17 16.22
C ASN A 29 -8.83 21.91 17.04
N ALA A 30 -9.60 22.08 18.11
CA ALA A 30 -9.78 21.08 19.17
C ALA A 30 -10.64 19.89 18.68
N GLN A 31 -10.11 19.13 17.73
CA GLN A 31 -10.65 17.84 17.36
C GLN A 31 -10.34 16.87 18.51
N SER A 32 -11.42 16.46 19.17
CA SER A 32 -11.55 15.55 20.33
C SER A 32 -10.26 15.04 20.97
N ALA A 33 -10.22 15.15 22.30
CA ALA A 33 -9.27 14.44 23.16
C ALA A 33 -9.18 12.94 22.76
N PRO A 34 -7.99 12.33 22.87
CA PRO A 34 -7.81 10.92 22.52
C PRO A 34 -8.89 10.04 23.16
N ALA A 35 -9.60 9.27 22.33
CA ALA A 35 -10.60 8.32 22.77
C ALA A 35 -10.02 6.90 22.81
N PRO A 36 -10.58 5.99 23.65
CA PRO A 36 -10.23 4.57 23.59
C PRO A 36 -10.45 4.01 22.18
N ALA A 37 -9.49 3.24 21.66
CA ALA A 37 -9.68 2.53 20.41
C ALA A 37 -10.84 1.51 20.53
N PRO A 38 -11.70 1.36 19.51
CA PRO A 38 -12.75 0.33 19.50
C PRO A 38 -12.17 -1.09 19.64
N PRO A 39 -12.91 -2.04 20.23
CA PRO A 39 -12.47 -3.42 20.36
C PRO A 39 -12.20 -4.07 18.99
N MET A 40 -11.15 -4.89 18.93
CA MET A 40 -10.65 -5.54 17.72
C MET A 40 -10.99 -7.02 17.70
N ASN A 41 -10.94 -7.61 16.50
CA ASN A 41 -11.03 -9.05 16.39
C ASN A 41 -9.77 -9.66 17.03
N ARG A 42 -9.92 -10.76 17.78
CA ARG A 42 -8.83 -11.39 18.56
C ARG A 42 -7.59 -11.76 17.72
N LEU A 43 -7.77 -12.02 16.42
CA LEU A 43 -6.71 -12.40 15.50
C LEU A 43 -6.29 -11.26 14.56
N SER A 44 -6.75 -10.03 14.80
CA SER A 44 -6.37 -8.86 14.02
C SER A 44 -5.53 -7.91 14.87
N VAL A 45 -4.53 -7.28 14.25
CA VAL A 45 -3.78 -6.15 14.83
C VAL A 45 -4.10 -4.83 14.13
N GLU A 46 -5.00 -4.84 13.14
CA GLU A 46 -5.27 -3.67 12.31
C GLU A 46 -5.97 -2.59 13.14
N PRO A 47 -5.49 -1.34 13.10
CA PRO A 47 -6.12 -0.26 13.82
C PRO A 47 -7.50 0.02 13.22
N ARG A 48 -8.42 0.38 14.12
CA ARG A 48 -9.70 0.97 13.74
C ARG A 48 -9.50 2.46 13.46
N VAL A 49 -10.35 3.02 12.60
CA VAL A 49 -10.28 4.45 12.33
C VAL A 49 -10.79 5.20 13.57
N PRO A 50 -10.08 6.23 14.05
CA PRO A 50 -10.49 6.99 15.23
C PRO A 50 -11.89 7.59 15.07
N ARG A 51 -12.73 7.37 16.09
CA ARG A 51 -14.09 7.92 16.12
C ARG A 51 -14.08 9.33 16.68
N LEU A 52 -14.98 10.20 16.19
CA LEU A 52 -15.17 11.54 16.77
C LEU A 52 -16.22 11.50 17.89
N GLY A 53 -16.10 12.41 18.85
CA GLY A 53 -17.02 12.53 19.99
C GLY A 53 -18.41 13.12 19.66
N VAL A 54 -18.88 12.98 18.42
CA VAL A 54 -20.19 13.45 17.96
C VAL A 54 -20.99 12.27 17.39
N THR A 55 -22.31 12.29 17.53
CA THR A 55 -23.19 11.24 17.00
C THR A 55 -23.10 11.18 15.47
N PRO A 56 -22.71 10.04 14.88
CA PRO A 56 -22.64 9.90 13.44
C PRO A 56 -23.97 9.46 12.83
N CYS A 57 -24.13 9.69 11.52
CA CYS A 57 -25.09 8.97 10.70
C CYS A 57 -24.43 7.74 10.07
N VAL A 58 -25.16 6.63 9.98
CA VAL A 58 -24.67 5.41 9.35
C VAL A 58 -25.49 5.12 8.11
N VAL A 59 -24.82 4.92 6.99
CA VAL A 59 -25.40 4.44 5.73
C VAL A 59 -24.93 3.01 5.53
N GLU A 60 -25.84 2.05 5.57
CA GLU A 60 -25.55 0.68 5.13
C GLU A 60 -25.50 0.68 3.60
N LEU A 61 -24.39 0.21 3.04
CA LEU A 61 -24.23 0.08 1.59
C LEU A 61 -24.81 -1.26 1.12
N PHE A 62 -24.42 -2.33 1.82
CA PHE A 62 -24.85 -3.70 1.56
C PHE A 62 -24.53 -4.56 2.80
N ARG A 63 -25.24 -5.68 2.94
CA ARG A 63 -25.08 -6.59 4.08
C ARG A 63 -24.97 -8.02 3.59
N ASP A 64 -23.92 -8.68 4.03
CA ASP A 64 -23.68 -10.11 3.87
C ASP A 64 -23.89 -10.60 2.44
N VAL A 65 -23.31 -9.90 1.46
CA VAL A 65 -23.39 -10.26 0.04
C VAL A 65 -22.22 -11.16 -0.33
N GLY A 66 -22.45 -12.20 -1.13
CA GLY A 66 -21.37 -12.96 -1.75
C GLY A 66 -20.73 -12.13 -2.85
N THR A 67 -19.40 -11.99 -2.88
CA THR A 67 -18.70 -11.04 -3.77
C THR A 67 -18.51 -11.52 -5.20
N GLY A 68 -19.21 -12.60 -5.59
CA GLY A 68 -19.12 -13.23 -6.91
C GLY A 68 -17.77 -13.88 -7.19
N TYR A 69 -17.62 -14.42 -8.40
CA TYR A 69 -16.36 -14.88 -8.99
C TYR A 69 -15.93 -13.90 -10.07
N PHE A 70 -14.65 -13.50 -10.12
CA PHE A 70 -14.15 -12.48 -11.06
C PHE A 70 -14.46 -12.78 -12.54
N ALA A 71 -14.62 -14.05 -12.94
CA ALA A 71 -14.91 -14.42 -14.32
C ALA A 71 -16.40 -14.36 -14.70
N GLU A 72 -17.30 -14.02 -13.77
CA GLU A 72 -18.74 -13.84 -14.03
C GLU A 72 -19.19 -12.46 -13.53
N PRO A 73 -18.79 -11.35 -14.20
CA PRO A 73 -19.08 -9.99 -13.75
C PRO A 73 -20.58 -9.68 -13.64
N GLU A 74 -21.42 -10.38 -14.42
CA GLU A 74 -22.88 -10.31 -14.33
C GLU A 74 -23.46 -10.67 -12.96
N ASN A 75 -22.68 -11.34 -12.11
CA ASN A 75 -23.06 -11.75 -10.77
C ASN A 75 -22.45 -10.86 -9.66
N GLU A 76 -21.82 -9.73 -10.01
CA GLU A 76 -21.24 -8.80 -9.04
C GLU A 76 -22.34 -8.09 -8.21
N PRO A 77 -22.23 -8.07 -6.86
CA PRO A 77 -23.14 -7.29 -6.02
C PRO A 77 -23.06 -5.79 -6.29
N GLU A 78 -24.15 -5.23 -6.80
CA GLU A 78 -24.37 -3.80 -6.91
C GLU A 78 -25.21 -3.27 -5.74
N PHE A 79 -25.00 -2.00 -5.39
CA PHE A 79 -25.81 -1.29 -4.41
C PHE A 79 -26.00 0.17 -4.79
N ALA A 80 -27.04 0.80 -4.25
CA ALA A 80 -27.27 2.24 -4.40
C ALA A 80 -26.79 2.97 -3.14
N TYR A 81 -25.88 3.92 -3.30
CA TYR A 81 -25.45 4.83 -2.25
C TYR A 81 -26.21 6.15 -2.35
N ALA A 82 -26.59 6.70 -1.20
CA ALA A 82 -27.04 8.09 -1.05
C ALA A 82 -26.46 8.71 0.24
N PRO A 83 -26.12 10.00 0.25
CA PRO A 83 -25.70 10.68 1.48
C PRO A 83 -26.81 10.65 2.54
N PRO A 84 -26.47 10.53 3.84
CA PRO A 84 -27.47 10.45 4.90
C PRO A 84 -28.21 11.78 5.06
N ALA A 85 -29.54 11.78 4.85
CA ALA A 85 -30.37 12.99 4.98
C ALA A 85 -30.31 13.63 6.38
N ALA A 86 -30.10 12.83 7.43
CA ALA A 86 -29.99 13.31 8.81
C ALA A 86 -28.62 13.94 9.14
N CYS A 87 -27.61 13.75 8.29
CA CYS A 87 -26.29 14.38 8.41
C CYS A 87 -25.92 15.00 7.06
N PRO A 88 -26.53 16.12 6.67
CA PRO A 88 -26.16 16.80 5.44
C PRO A 88 -24.70 17.26 5.52
N TRP A 89 -24.07 17.41 4.35
CA TRP A 89 -22.74 18.02 4.24
C TRP A 89 -22.76 19.44 4.86
N PRO A 90 -21.69 19.87 5.56
CA PRO A 90 -20.36 19.26 5.61
C PRO A 90 -20.10 18.25 6.74
N TRP A 91 -19.19 17.32 6.47
CA TRP A 91 -18.75 16.28 7.40
C TRP A 91 -17.34 16.57 7.91
N ALA A 92 -17.11 16.35 9.20
CA ALA A 92 -15.78 16.40 9.80
C ALA A 92 -14.99 15.11 9.55
N LYS A 93 -15.68 13.98 9.35
CA LYS A 93 -15.07 12.69 9.04
C LYS A 93 -16.06 11.75 8.34
N VAL A 94 -15.57 10.92 7.44
CA VAL A 94 -16.31 9.79 6.88
C VAL A 94 -15.47 8.52 6.94
N ILE A 95 -16.02 7.47 7.55
CA ILE A 95 -15.35 6.17 7.70
C ILE A 95 -16.07 5.12 6.87
N LEU A 96 -15.36 4.44 5.97
CA LEU A 96 -15.81 3.20 5.36
C LEU A 96 -15.47 2.05 6.31
N SER A 97 -16.47 1.25 6.70
CA SER A 97 -16.30 0.05 7.51
C SER A 97 -16.74 -1.16 6.72
N VAL A 98 -15.85 -2.15 6.64
CA VAL A 98 -16.02 -3.37 5.85
C VAL A 98 -15.88 -4.57 6.77
N ASP A 99 -16.86 -5.46 6.74
CA ASP A 99 -16.77 -6.79 7.35
C ASP A 99 -16.61 -7.81 6.22
N LEU A 100 -15.57 -8.62 6.27
CA LEU A 100 -15.22 -9.65 5.31
C LEU A 100 -15.35 -11.00 6.00
N ALA A 101 -16.07 -11.93 5.41
CA ALA A 101 -16.12 -13.33 5.82
C ALA A 101 -15.61 -14.19 4.67
N GLY A 102 -14.67 -15.08 4.96
CA GLY A 102 -14.05 -15.92 3.93
C GLY A 102 -14.79 -17.25 3.77
N PRO A 103 -14.68 -17.91 2.61
CA PRO A 103 -15.11 -19.29 2.47
C PRO A 103 -14.26 -20.18 3.38
N GLY A 104 -14.89 -21.16 4.02
CA GLY A 104 -14.26 -22.01 5.05
C GLY A 104 -13.22 -23.00 4.54
N THR A 105 -12.62 -22.80 3.37
CA THR A 105 -11.88 -23.88 2.68
C THR A 105 -10.47 -23.49 2.23
N THR A 106 -10.22 -22.45 1.43
CA THR A 106 -8.83 -22.09 1.02
C THR A 106 -8.63 -20.71 0.38
N HIS A 107 -9.68 -19.94 0.11
CA HIS A 107 -9.61 -18.87 -0.89
C HIS A 107 -9.33 -17.49 -0.28
N ILE A 108 -8.36 -16.77 -0.84
CA ILE A 108 -8.24 -15.32 -0.66
C ILE A 108 -8.46 -14.68 -2.01
N ALA A 109 -9.63 -14.08 -2.16
CA ALA A 109 -9.90 -13.11 -3.20
C ALA A 109 -9.78 -11.72 -2.60
N ASN A 110 -9.06 -10.81 -3.26
CA ASN A 110 -9.19 -9.40 -2.95
C ASN A 110 -10.60 -8.93 -3.32
N ILE A 111 -11.32 -8.40 -2.34
CA ILE A 111 -12.58 -7.73 -2.55
C ILE A 111 -12.30 -6.25 -2.77
N THR A 112 -12.85 -5.71 -3.86
CA THR A 112 -12.88 -4.28 -4.12
C THR A 112 -14.27 -3.73 -3.86
N ILE A 113 -14.35 -2.65 -3.10
CA ILE A 113 -15.57 -1.86 -2.94
C ILE A 113 -15.32 -0.48 -3.56
N GLY A 114 -16.24 -0.04 -4.42
CA GLY A 114 -16.15 1.26 -5.05
C GLY A 114 -17.49 1.91 -5.32
N LEU A 115 -17.43 3.19 -5.70
CA LEU A 115 -18.58 3.98 -6.16
C LEU A 115 -18.37 4.39 -7.61
N GLY A 116 -19.38 4.14 -8.44
CA GLY A 116 -19.41 4.52 -9.85
C GLY A 116 -19.94 5.94 -10.10
N ASP A 117 -20.09 6.25 -11.37
CA ASP A 117 -20.92 7.36 -11.83
C ASP A 117 -22.35 6.88 -12.19
N ALA A 118 -23.21 7.80 -12.63
CA ALA A 118 -24.60 7.47 -12.96
C ALA A 118 -24.75 6.51 -14.16
N SER A 119 -23.70 6.25 -14.94
CA SER A 119 -23.73 5.30 -16.06
C SER A 119 -23.75 3.84 -15.61
N HIS A 120 -23.59 3.57 -14.30
CA HIS A 120 -23.49 2.22 -13.73
C HIS A 120 -22.36 1.41 -14.37
N ASN A 121 -21.32 2.07 -14.87
CA ASN A 121 -20.21 1.37 -15.48
C ASN A 121 -19.16 1.03 -14.40
N PRO A 122 -19.00 -0.25 -14.01
CA PRO A 122 -18.02 -0.65 -12.99
C PRO A 122 -16.58 -0.37 -13.44
N VAL A 123 -16.34 -0.22 -14.75
CA VAL A 123 -15.06 0.21 -15.33
C VAL A 123 -14.76 1.68 -15.01
N PHE A 124 -15.73 2.55 -14.69
CA PHE A 124 -15.47 3.96 -14.38
C PHE A 124 -15.80 4.28 -12.93
N SER A 125 -15.25 3.48 -12.01
CA SER A 125 -15.57 3.56 -10.59
C SER A 125 -14.38 3.89 -9.70
N THR A 126 -14.62 4.74 -8.70
CA THR A 126 -13.60 5.07 -7.69
C THR A 126 -13.60 3.99 -6.64
N ARG A 127 -12.47 3.27 -6.55
CA ARG A 127 -12.26 2.26 -5.52
C ARG A 127 -11.97 2.93 -4.18
N LEU A 128 -12.73 2.53 -3.17
CA LEU A 128 -12.61 3.03 -1.79
C LEU A 128 -11.93 2.03 -0.87
N PHE A 129 -11.97 0.74 -1.22
CA PHE A 129 -11.38 -0.34 -0.45
C PHE A 129 -10.91 -1.47 -1.38
N VAL A 130 -9.78 -2.07 -1.01
CA VAL A 130 -9.23 -3.30 -1.60
C VAL A 130 -8.66 -4.13 -0.45
N GLY A 131 -9.04 -5.40 -0.35
CA GLY A 131 -8.46 -6.33 0.62
C GLY A 131 -9.17 -7.68 0.64
N GLY A 132 -8.54 -8.71 1.20
CA GLY A 132 -9.07 -10.08 1.19
C GLY A 132 -9.71 -10.53 2.49
N ALA A 133 -10.63 -11.48 2.40
CA ALA A 133 -11.02 -12.30 3.55
C ALA A 133 -9.97 -13.40 3.76
N GLN A 134 -9.59 -13.66 5.01
CA GLN A 134 -8.55 -14.64 5.33
C GLN A 134 -9.18 -15.87 5.98
N PHE A 135 -8.75 -17.07 5.57
CA PHE A 135 -9.30 -18.29 6.14
C PHE A 135 -8.85 -18.44 7.60
N ASN A 136 -9.82 -18.57 8.51
CA ASN A 136 -9.52 -18.93 9.89
C ASN A 136 -10.73 -19.58 10.59
N ALA A 137 -10.57 -20.83 11.03
CA ALA A 137 -11.62 -21.56 11.76
C ALA A 137 -12.00 -20.90 13.10
N GLY A 138 -11.09 -20.17 13.74
CA GLY A 138 -11.30 -19.43 14.99
C GLY A 138 -11.73 -17.97 14.79
N GLN A 139 -11.75 -17.46 13.57
CA GLN A 139 -12.21 -16.11 13.24
C GLN A 139 -12.81 -16.07 11.83
N PRO A 140 -14.12 -16.35 11.71
CA PRO A 140 -14.79 -16.43 10.41
C PRO A 140 -14.98 -15.06 9.73
N SER A 141 -14.79 -13.96 10.48
CA SER A 141 -14.98 -12.60 9.97
C SER A 141 -13.84 -11.66 10.36
N TRP A 142 -13.46 -10.78 9.43
CA TRP A 142 -12.47 -9.71 9.56
C TRP A 142 -13.18 -8.38 9.39
N ARG A 143 -12.99 -7.44 10.31
CA ARG A 143 -13.42 -6.06 10.09
C ARG A 143 -12.22 -5.20 9.75
N VAL A 144 -12.40 -4.29 8.82
CA VAL A 144 -11.43 -3.26 8.42
C VAL A 144 -12.16 -1.93 8.29
N GLU A 145 -11.45 -0.83 8.53
CA GLU A 145 -12.00 0.52 8.41
C GLU A 145 -11.02 1.41 7.65
N ARG A 146 -11.54 2.39 6.90
CA ARG A 146 -10.76 3.44 6.24
C ARG A 146 -11.36 4.80 6.46
N ASP A 147 -10.50 5.77 6.70
CA ASP A 147 -10.88 7.17 6.60
C ASP A 147 -10.96 7.54 5.11
N ILE A 148 -12.17 7.85 4.64
CA ILE A 148 -12.44 8.27 3.27
C ILE A 148 -12.90 9.73 3.23
N THR A 149 -12.57 10.53 4.26
CA THR A 149 -12.98 11.93 4.36
C THR A 149 -12.52 12.75 3.17
N GLU A 150 -11.30 12.52 2.68
CA GLU A 150 -10.76 13.26 1.52
C GLU A 150 -11.56 13.01 0.23
N TYR A 151 -12.26 11.88 0.16
CA TYR A 151 -13.13 11.47 -0.95
C TYR A 151 -14.53 12.10 -0.87
N ALA A 152 -14.77 13.00 0.09
CA ALA A 152 -16.07 13.63 0.32
C ALA A 152 -16.79 14.17 -0.93
N PRO A 153 -16.13 14.74 -1.97
CA PRO A 153 -16.82 15.14 -3.20
C PRO A 153 -17.64 14.04 -3.87
N LEU A 154 -17.15 12.79 -3.85
CA LEU A 154 -17.89 11.64 -4.40
C LEU A 154 -19.14 11.35 -3.59
N LEU A 155 -19.09 11.57 -2.28
CA LEU A 155 -20.10 11.16 -1.32
C LEU A 155 -21.27 12.14 -1.22
N ARG A 156 -21.16 13.34 -1.81
CA ARG A 156 -22.21 14.38 -1.72
C ARG A 156 -23.45 14.08 -2.56
N THR A 157 -23.38 13.11 -3.48
CA THR A 157 -24.46 12.79 -4.43
C THR A 157 -24.78 11.30 -4.41
N PRO A 158 -26.04 10.91 -4.64
CA PRO A 158 -26.37 9.51 -4.87
C PRO A 158 -25.61 8.91 -6.06
N ARG A 159 -25.14 7.67 -5.93
CA ARG A 159 -24.33 6.95 -6.92
C ARG A 159 -24.54 5.44 -6.81
N PRO A 160 -24.41 4.68 -7.90
CA PRO A 160 -24.25 3.23 -7.80
C PRO A 160 -22.89 2.88 -7.19
N GLY A 161 -22.83 1.73 -6.56
CA GLY A 161 -21.61 1.13 -6.04
C GLY A 161 -21.62 -0.37 -6.23
N PHE A 162 -20.46 -0.99 -6.00
CA PHE A 162 -20.26 -2.42 -6.19
C PHE A 162 -19.33 -2.98 -5.12
N ALA A 163 -19.43 -4.29 -4.88
CA ALA A 163 -18.52 -5.05 -4.03
C ALA A 163 -18.15 -6.36 -4.74
N ARG A 164 -16.98 -6.40 -5.37
CA ARG A 164 -16.59 -7.49 -6.28
C ARG A 164 -15.31 -8.18 -5.85
N ASP A 165 -15.20 -9.46 -6.16
CA ASP A 165 -13.91 -10.12 -6.29
C ASP A 165 -13.09 -9.45 -7.40
N THR A 166 -11.84 -9.09 -7.09
CA THR A 166 -10.88 -8.47 -8.01
C THR A 166 -9.65 -9.31 -8.25
N ASP A 167 -9.70 -10.56 -7.81
CA ASP A 167 -8.64 -11.52 -8.01
C ASP A 167 -8.82 -12.27 -9.33
N GLY A 168 -8.24 -11.72 -10.39
CA GLY A 168 -8.30 -12.33 -11.72
C GLY A 168 -7.20 -13.35 -12.02
N TYR A 169 -6.30 -13.66 -11.07
CA TYR A 169 -5.09 -14.41 -11.38
C TYR A 169 -4.80 -15.59 -10.46
N TYR A 170 -5.19 -15.55 -9.18
CA TYR A 170 -5.08 -16.73 -8.33
C TYR A 170 -6.25 -17.67 -8.67
N ARG A 171 -5.95 -18.73 -9.44
CA ARG A 171 -6.92 -19.60 -10.08
C ARG A 171 -7.50 -20.57 -9.06
N ASP A 172 -8.78 -20.41 -8.79
CA ASP A 172 -9.58 -21.30 -7.97
C ASP A 172 -9.87 -22.65 -8.68
N PRO A 173 -9.55 -23.80 -8.08
CA PRO A 173 -10.04 -25.10 -8.54
C PRO A 173 -11.54 -25.35 -8.21
N ASN A 174 -12.13 -24.64 -7.25
CA ASN A 174 -13.45 -24.87 -6.65
C ASN A 174 -14.39 -23.64 -6.73
N ARG A 175 -14.97 -23.43 -7.92
CA ARG A 175 -15.82 -22.30 -8.34
C ARG A 175 -17.10 -22.00 -7.49
N GLU A 176 -17.31 -22.61 -6.33
CA GLU A 176 -18.61 -22.65 -5.65
C GLU A 176 -18.68 -21.86 -4.30
N ASP A 177 -17.54 -21.47 -3.69
CA ASP A 177 -17.52 -20.79 -2.38
C ASP A 177 -16.82 -19.42 -2.43
N GLY A 178 -17.57 -18.35 -2.73
CA GLY A 178 -17.08 -16.96 -2.72
C GLY A 178 -17.03 -16.33 -1.33
N ALA A 179 -16.13 -15.35 -1.14
CA ALA A 179 -16.13 -14.53 0.08
C ALA A 179 -17.42 -13.73 0.23
N ARG A 180 -17.80 -13.41 1.47
CA ARG A 180 -18.94 -12.57 1.79
C ARG A 180 -18.48 -11.25 2.39
N ALA A 181 -19.18 -10.17 2.08
CA ALA A 181 -18.85 -8.85 2.58
C ALA A 181 -20.08 -8.09 3.09
N SER A 182 -19.89 -7.22 4.08
CA SER A 182 -20.82 -6.16 4.46
C SER A 182 -20.09 -4.82 4.44
N GLY A 183 -20.75 -3.78 3.94
CA GLY A 183 -20.19 -2.45 3.80
C GLY A 183 -21.09 -1.39 4.40
N ARG A 184 -20.51 -0.44 5.14
CA ARG A 184 -21.22 0.72 5.67
C ARG A 184 -20.33 1.94 5.71
N MET A 185 -20.93 3.11 5.55
CA MET A 185 -20.26 4.40 5.72
C MET A 185 -20.78 5.11 6.96
N ILE A 186 -19.87 5.71 7.73
CA ILE A 186 -20.16 6.35 9.01
C ILE A 186 -19.76 7.82 8.88
N PHE A 187 -20.75 8.71 8.87
CA PHE A 187 -20.62 10.14 8.63
C PHE A 187 -20.67 10.90 9.94
N TYR A 188 -19.60 11.60 10.28
CA TYR A 188 -19.56 12.50 11.44
C TYR A 188 -19.86 13.93 10.97
N PRO A 189 -20.97 14.54 11.42
CA PRO A 189 -21.31 15.91 11.03
C PRO A 189 -20.26 16.88 11.55
N ALA A 190 -20.01 17.95 10.79
CA ALA A 190 -19.22 19.06 11.28
C ALA A 190 -19.98 19.81 12.38
N THR A 191 -19.27 20.19 13.43
CA THR A 191 -19.79 21.00 14.54
C THR A 191 -18.76 22.06 14.92
N THR A 192 -19.11 23.05 15.75
CA THR A 192 -18.15 24.07 16.21
C THR A 192 -16.86 23.46 16.81
N PRO A 193 -16.92 22.41 17.67
CA PRO A 193 -15.70 21.74 18.14
C PRO A 193 -15.11 20.72 17.15
N GLN A 194 -15.85 20.29 16.12
CA GLN A 194 -15.37 19.34 15.09
C GLN A 194 -15.45 20.00 13.71
N THR A 195 -14.42 20.75 13.37
CA THR A 195 -14.36 21.49 12.10
C THR A 195 -14.07 20.57 10.91
N VAL A 196 -14.50 21.02 9.73
CA VAL A 196 -14.29 20.33 8.46
C VAL A 196 -12.82 20.43 8.07
N ALA A 197 -12.16 19.28 7.86
CA ALA A 197 -10.87 19.26 7.17
C ALA A 197 -11.10 19.66 5.70
N ARG A 198 -10.19 20.44 5.10
CA ARG A 198 -10.27 20.63 3.65
C ARG A 198 -10.02 19.28 2.98
N THR A 199 -10.88 18.93 2.04
CA THR A 199 -10.76 17.72 1.24
C THR A 199 -10.38 18.08 -0.19
N ALA A 200 -10.26 17.07 -1.06
CA ALA A 200 -10.36 17.28 -2.49
C ALA A 200 -11.68 18.01 -2.83
N ASP A 201 -11.67 18.69 -3.97
CA ASP A 201 -12.85 19.35 -4.56
C ASP A 201 -13.44 18.49 -5.67
N VAL A 202 -12.60 17.73 -6.38
CA VAL A 202 -12.99 16.75 -7.40
C VAL A 202 -12.23 15.45 -7.16
N VAL A 203 -12.90 14.32 -7.32
CA VAL A 203 -12.27 12.99 -7.34
C VAL A 203 -12.72 12.25 -8.59
N MET A 204 -11.75 11.69 -9.32
CA MET A 204 -11.97 10.98 -10.58
C MET A 204 -11.34 9.58 -10.54
N PRO A 205 -12.01 8.55 -11.06
CA PRO A 205 -11.47 7.20 -11.09
C PRO A 205 -10.47 6.98 -12.22
N LEU A 206 -9.45 6.18 -11.94
CA LEU A 206 -8.63 5.49 -12.92
C LEU A 206 -8.83 3.99 -12.74
N ALA A 207 -9.53 3.36 -13.68
CA ALA A 207 -9.69 1.92 -13.66
C ALA A 207 -8.73 1.24 -14.62
N TYR A 208 -8.27 0.04 -14.24
CA TYR A 208 -7.36 -0.77 -15.05
C TYR A 208 -6.11 0.00 -15.50
N GLY A 209 -5.63 0.88 -14.61
CA GLY A 209 -4.42 1.67 -14.80
C GLY A 209 -4.48 2.71 -15.92
N SER A 210 -5.66 3.15 -16.38
CA SER A 210 -5.72 4.21 -17.40
C SER A 210 -7.02 5.00 -17.34
N ALA A 211 -6.95 6.31 -17.60
CA ALA A 211 -8.11 7.14 -17.87
C ALA A 211 -7.79 8.23 -18.89
N GLN A 212 -8.76 8.50 -19.76
CA GLN A 212 -8.82 9.75 -20.50
C GLN A 212 -9.49 10.79 -19.60
N LEU A 213 -8.78 11.88 -19.34
CA LEU A 213 -9.23 12.99 -18.52
C LEU A 213 -9.71 14.11 -19.44
N ASP A 214 -11.03 14.22 -19.60
CA ASP A 214 -11.68 15.31 -20.32
C ASP A 214 -12.41 16.26 -19.36
N ASN A 215 -12.65 17.49 -19.81
CA ASN A 215 -13.42 18.49 -19.05
C ASN A 215 -12.90 18.73 -17.61
N LEU A 216 -11.59 18.63 -17.39
CA LEU A 216 -10.99 18.94 -16.10
C LEU A 216 -11.26 20.41 -15.71
N PRO A 217 -11.42 20.70 -14.39
CA PRO A 217 -11.51 22.07 -13.92
C PRO A 217 -10.31 22.91 -14.37
N ARG A 218 -10.55 24.18 -14.67
CA ARG A 218 -9.52 25.08 -15.19
C ARG A 218 -8.69 25.76 -14.10
N ASN A 219 -9.01 25.50 -12.83
CA ASN A 219 -8.46 26.17 -11.66
C ASN A 219 -7.86 25.18 -10.64
N ILE A 220 -7.19 24.13 -11.12
CA ILE A 220 -6.54 23.13 -10.26
C ILE A 220 -5.26 23.73 -9.65
N GLU A 221 -5.19 23.79 -8.33
CA GLU A 221 -4.01 24.26 -7.59
C GLU A 221 -3.12 23.11 -7.09
N ARG A 222 -3.69 21.92 -6.89
CA ARG A 222 -3.02 20.69 -6.44
C ARG A 222 -3.69 19.46 -7.03
N ALA A 223 -2.89 18.45 -7.31
CA ALA A 223 -3.36 17.18 -7.85
C ALA A 223 -2.59 16.02 -7.19
N TYR A 224 -3.32 15.01 -6.71
CA TYR A 224 -2.75 13.80 -6.12
C TYR A 224 -3.38 12.57 -6.78
N LEU A 225 -2.63 11.47 -6.82
CA LEU A 225 -3.10 10.20 -7.35
C LEU A 225 -2.90 9.11 -6.30
N ASP A 226 -3.99 8.58 -5.75
CA ASP A 226 -3.95 7.45 -4.81
C ASP A 226 -3.95 6.15 -5.60
N VAL A 227 -2.81 5.46 -5.67
CA VAL A 227 -2.60 4.28 -6.50
C VAL A 227 -2.69 3.01 -5.67
N TYR A 228 -3.58 2.10 -6.07
CA TYR A 228 -3.53 0.70 -5.67
C TYR A 228 -2.87 -0.11 -6.78
N ALA A 229 -1.81 -0.83 -6.43
CA ALA A 229 -1.10 -1.70 -7.34
C ALA A 229 -0.71 -2.98 -6.62
N GLN A 230 -0.95 -4.10 -7.29
CA GLN A 230 -0.57 -5.42 -6.81
C GLN A 230 -0.22 -6.30 -8.01
N LEU A 231 0.76 -7.19 -7.86
CA LEU A 231 1.07 -8.20 -8.86
C LEU A 231 0.80 -9.60 -8.27
N PRO A 232 0.20 -10.51 -9.05
CA PRO A 232 -0.03 -11.88 -8.61
C PRO A 232 1.21 -12.77 -8.50
N PRO A 233 2.22 -12.74 -9.41
CA PRO A 233 3.42 -13.53 -9.18
C PRO A 233 4.16 -13.05 -7.93
N PHE A 234 4.83 -13.95 -7.21
CA PHE A 234 5.82 -13.57 -6.19
C PHE A 234 7.06 -12.99 -6.86
N TRP A 235 6.90 -11.83 -7.47
CA TRP A 235 7.87 -11.20 -8.36
C TRP A 235 9.23 -11.00 -7.68
N PHE A 236 9.26 -10.87 -6.36
CA PHE A 236 10.48 -10.76 -5.56
C PHE A 236 11.28 -12.08 -5.42
N THR A 237 10.77 -13.17 -5.99
CA THR A 237 11.41 -14.50 -6.05
C THR A 237 11.80 -14.91 -7.46
N CYS A 238 11.56 -14.07 -8.48
CA CYS A 238 11.93 -14.43 -9.85
C CYS A 238 13.43 -14.67 -9.95
N VAL A 239 13.80 -15.75 -10.63
CA VAL A 239 15.18 -16.07 -10.97
C VAL A 239 15.56 -15.43 -12.32
N PRO A 240 16.84 -15.07 -12.55
CA PRO A 240 17.29 -14.47 -13.81
C PRO A 240 16.95 -15.29 -15.05
N ASP A 241 16.63 -14.61 -16.16
CA ASP A 241 16.23 -15.27 -17.43
C ASP A 241 17.27 -16.27 -17.96
N ASN A 242 18.56 -15.95 -17.81
CA ASN A 242 19.63 -16.84 -18.24
C ASN A 242 19.67 -18.14 -17.40
N ALA A 243 19.34 -18.05 -16.11
CA ALA A 243 19.25 -19.21 -15.24
C ALA A 243 18.01 -20.05 -15.57
N ALA A 244 16.84 -19.41 -15.73
CA ALA A 244 15.61 -20.09 -16.15
C ALA A 244 15.76 -20.79 -17.52
N THR A 245 16.48 -20.17 -18.46
CA THR A 245 16.76 -20.76 -19.78
C THR A 245 17.67 -21.99 -19.67
N ASN A 246 18.71 -21.93 -18.84
CA ASN A 246 19.66 -23.03 -18.67
C ASN A 246 19.10 -24.18 -17.82
N TRP A 247 18.25 -23.87 -16.85
CA TRP A 247 17.63 -24.82 -15.93
C TRP A 247 16.12 -24.55 -15.79
N PRO A 248 15.30 -24.99 -16.77
CA PRO A 248 13.86 -24.68 -16.82
C PRO A 248 13.08 -25.11 -15.58
N LEU A 249 13.51 -26.18 -14.91
CA LEU A 249 12.86 -26.67 -13.69
C LEU A 249 12.87 -25.63 -12.55
N LEU A 250 13.73 -24.61 -12.58
CA LEU A 250 13.72 -23.51 -11.60
C LEU A 250 12.39 -22.77 -11.54
N VAL A 251 11.75 -22.55 -12.68
CA VAL A 251 10.50 -21.76 -12.80
C VAL A 251 9.29 -22.64 -13.14
N GLN A 252 9.52 -23.81 -13.77
CA GLN A 252 8.46 -24.72 -14.18
C GLN A 252 8.02 -25.66 -13.06
N THR A 253 8.83 -25.83 -12.01
CA THR A 253 8.49 -26.73 -10.89
C THR A 253 7.27 -26.24 -10.09
N PRO A 254 6.30 -27.11 -9.78
CA PRO A 254 5.18 -26.77 -8.89
C PRO A 254 5.61 -26.67 -7.42
N LEU A 255 6.92 -26.81 -7.12
CA LEU A 255 7.50 -26.69 -5.79
C LEU A 255 8.09 -25.30 -5.50
N ALA A 256 8.21 -24.44 -6.51
CA ALA A 256 8.70 -23.06 -6.36
C ALA A 256 7.62 -22.17 -5.72
N PRO A 257 7.98 -20.96 -5.22
CA PRO A 257 6.98 -19.98 -4.82
C PRO A 257 6.11 -19.60 -6.02
N GLY A 258 4.80 -19.75 -5.91
CA GLY A 258 3.88 -19.57 -7.02
C GLY A 258 2.59 -20.35 -6.84
N ASP A 259 1.54 -19.84 -7.50
CA ASP A 259 0.20 -20.41 -7.46
C ASP A 259 -0.32 -20.71 -8.89
N ASN A 260 0.58 -20.84 -9.86
CA ASN A 260 0.20 -21.27 -11.21
C ASN A 260 0.19 -22.80 -11.28
N ASP A 261 -0.92 -23.37 -11.74
CA ASP A 261 -1.15 -24.80 -11.86
C ASP A 261 -0.62 -25.43 -13.16
N GLY A 262 -0.08 -24.60 -14.06
CA GLY A 262 0.45 -25.04 -15.35
C GLY A 262 -0.59 -25.14 -16.47
N THR A 263 -1.87 -24.83 -16.21
CA THR A 263 -2.95 -24.99 -17.20
C THR A 263 -2.86 -23.95 -18.33
N TYR A 264 -2.29 -22.77 -18.07
CA TYR A 264 -2.26 -21.65 -19.03
C TYR A 264 -0.87 -21.10 -19.32
N GLU A 265 0.08 -21.30 -18.40
CA GLU A 265 1.46 -20.86 -18.52
C GLU A 265 2.38 -21.99 -18.02
N PRO A 266 3.47 -22.32 -18.73
CA PRO A 266 4.35 -23.43 -18.34
C PRO A 266 5.15 -23.15 -17.06
N ASP A 267 5.28 -21.88 -16.66
CA ASP A 267 6.06 -21.44 -15.50
C ASP A 267 5.19 -21.42 -14.24
N SER A 268 5.24 -22.50 -13.45
CA SER A 268 4.53 -22.64 -12.16
C SER A 268 4.86 -21.53 -11.14
N GLN A 269 6.08 -20.98 -11.18
CA GLN A 269 6.46 -19.80 -10.37
C GLN A 269 5.75 -18.51 -10.83
N GLY A 270 5.32 -18.45 -12.10
CA GLY A 270 4.65 -17.31 -12.69
C GLY A 270 5.57 -16.15 -13.07
N CYS A 271 6.91 -16.31 -12.95
CA CYS A 271 7.86 -15.32 -13.45
C CYS A 271 9.28 -15.84 -13.66
N ALA A 272 10.00 -15.17 -14.56
CA ALA A 272 11.44 -15.20 -14.73
C ALA A 272 11.96 -13.76 -14.91
N GLY A 273 13.27 -13.57 -14.81
CA GLY A 273 13.95 -12.30 -15.06
C GLY A 273 14.27 -11.54 -13.78
N SER A 274 13.84 -10.29 -13.73
CA SER A 274 14.19 -9.37 -12.65
C SER A 274 13.20 -9.43 -11.49
N ALA A 275 13.74 -9.53 -10.27
CA ALA A 275 12.98 -9.47 -9.03
C ALA A 275 12.61 -8.04 -8.58
N TYR A 276 12.89 -7.03 -9.42
CA TYR A 276 12.50 -5.65 -9.19
C TYR A 276 11.17 -5.34 -9.87
N LYS A 277 10.26 -4.69 -9.13
CA LYS A 277 9.04 -4.10 -9.65
C LYS A 277 8.74 -2.78 -8.92
N ASP A 278 8.42 -1.75 -9.67
CA ASP A 278 7.84 -0.50 -9.17
C ASP A 278 6.58 -0.16 -9.96
N VAL A 279 5.95 0.96 -9.62
CA VAL A 279 4.83 1.52 -10.37
C VAL A 279 5.28 2.85 -10.94
N ILE A 280 4.97 3.10 -12.21
CA ILE A 280 5.25 4.34 -12.93
C ILE A 280 3.92 4.95 -13.38
N VAL A 281 3.74 6.23 -13.05
CA VAL A 281 2.59 7.02 -13.48
C VAL A 281 2.99 7.81 -14.72
N PHE A 282 2.18 7.74 -15.77
CA PHE A 282 2.37 8.48 -17.01
C PHE A 282 1.25 9.49 -17.22
N LEU A 283 1.59 10.71 -17.63
CA LEU A 283 0.66 11.74 -18.11
C LEU A 283 1.06 12.08 -19.54
N ASP A 284 0.14 11.89 -20.49
CA ASP A 284 0.35 12.09 -21.92
C ASP A 284 1.61 11.38 -22.46
N GLY A 285 1.85 10.15 -21.97
CA GLY A 285 3.00 9.34 -22.32
C GLY A 285 4.32 9.72 -21.65
N GLN A 286 4.35 10.75 -20.79
CA GLN A 286 5.53 11.14 -20.02
C GLN A 286 5.46 10.58 -18.60
N ALA A 287 6.56 10.02 -18.09
CA ALA A 287 6.59 9.58 -16.70
C ALA A 287 6.56 10.78 -15.75
N VAL A 288 5.60 10.80 -14.82
CA VAL A 288 5.30 11.94 -13.93
C VAL A 288 5.33 11.60 -12.44
N GLY A 289 5.52 10.32 -12.09
CA GLY A 289 5.70 9.89 -10.71
C GLY A 289 5.94 8.39 -10.62
N THR A 290 6.34 7.93 -9.44
CA THR A 290 6.56 6.51 -9.16
C THR A 290 6.04 6.14 -7.78
N ALA A 291 5.63 4.88 -7.59
CA ALA A 291 5.25 4.32 -6.30
C ALA A 291 5.98 2.98 -6.08
N PRO A 292 6.43 2.67 -4.85
CA PRO A 292 6.97 1.36 -4.54
C PRO A 292 5.86 0.30 -4.58
N LEU A 293 6.17 -0.88 -5.11
CA LEU A 293 5.26 -2.02 -5.05
C LEU A 293 5.45 -2.75 -3.72
N TYR A 294 4.36 -2.94 -2.96
CA TYR A 294 4.41 -3.73 -1.73
C TYR A 294 4.62 -5.22 -2.10
N PRO A 295 5.57 -5.94 -1.48
CA PRO A 295 5.80 -7.36 -1.75
C PRO A 295 4.71 -8.20 -1.07
N TRP A 296 3.48 -8.07 -1.56
CA TRP A 296 2.28 -8.67 -0.99
C TRP A 296 2.38 -10.21 -0.99
N LEU A 297 1.86 -10.83 0.07
CA LEU A 297 1.83 -12.28 0.27
C LEU A 297 0.37 -12.73 0.38
N ASN A 298 -0.04 -13.69 -0.46
CA ASN A 298 -1.26 -14.46 -0.27
C ASN A 298 -1.06 -15.52 0.85
N SER A 299 -2.12 -16.30 1.13
CA SER A 299 -2.05 -17.46 2.03
C SER A 299 -1.12 -18.55 1.51
N ASP A 300 -1.06 -18.71 0.20
CA ASP A 300 -0.49 -19.88 -0.45
C ASP A 300 0.78 -19.48 -1.19
N ILE A 301 1.90 -19.51 -0.47
CA ILE A 301 3.23 -19.24 -1.06
C ILE A 301 3.53 -20.27 -2.16
N ASN A 302 2.96 -21.46 -2.04
CA ASN A 302 3.05 -22.52 -3.02
C ASN A 302 1.67 -23.18 -3.19
N ILE A 303 1.27 -23.45 -4.43
CA ILE A 303 -0.03 -24.02 -4.80
C ILE A 303 -0.40 -25.32 -4.06
N ARG A 304 0.57 -26.11 -3.60
CA ARG A 304 0.32 -27.36 -2.86
C ARG A 304 0.53 -27.22 -1.34
N PHE A 305 1.06 -26.09 -0.88
CA PHE A 305 1.30 -25.81 0.52
C PHE A 305 0.36 -24.74 1.07
N HIS A 306 -0.94 -25.03 1.03
CA HIS A 306 -1.99 -24.09 1.43
C HIS A 306 -1.80 -23.55 2.85
N ARG A 307 -2.11 -22.26 3.05
CA ARG A 307 -2.08 -21.54 4.34
C ARG A 307 -0.68 -21.58 4.93
N SER A 308 0.31 -21.23 4.11
CA SER A 308 1.72 -21.51 4.36
C SER A 308 2.22 -20.81 5.63
N VAL A 309 1.85 -19.55 5.88
CA VAL A 309 2.41 -18.77 7.00
C VAL A 309 1.41 -17.90 7.76
N ASP A 310 0.29 -17.55 7.16
CA ASP A 310 -0.64 -16.48 7.56
C ASP A 310 -1.83 -16.94 8.41
N VAL A 311 -1.85 -18.21 8.83
CA VAL A 311 -2.81 -18.71 9.82
C VAL A 311 -2.12 -18.78 11.18
N PRO A 312 -2.72 -18.26 12.27
CA PRO A 312 -4.06 -17.69 12.37
C PRO A 312 -4.16 -16.19 12.08
N VAL A 313 -3.04 -15.48 11.87
CA VAL A 313 -3.03 -14.01 11.76
C VAL A 313 -2.56 -13.57 10.37
N PRO A 314 -3.33 -12.73 9.66
CA PRO A 314 -2.96 -12.28 8.33
C PRO A 314 -1.68 -11.45 8.29
N THR A 315 -0.98 -11.49 7.16
CA THR A 315 0.16 -10.61 6.86
C THR A 315 -0.30 -9.15 6.73
N PRO A 316 0.59 -8.14 6.88
CA PRO A 316 0.22 -6.76 6.66
C PRO A 316 -0.32 -6.55 5.24
N GLN A 317 -1.31 -5.66 5.12
CA GLN A 317 -2.01 -5.33 3.87
C GLN A 317 -2.77 -6.47 3.16
N SER A 318 -2.79 -7.71 3.69
CA SER A 318 -3.58 -8.82 3.14
C SER A 318 -5.09 -8.57 3.20
N ILE A 319 -5.58 -8.04 4.32
CA ILE A 319 -7.00 -7.69 4.52
C ILE A 319 -7.32 -6.23 4.21
N ASN A 320 -6.29 -5.41 3.96
CA ASN A 320 -6.44 -3.96 3.76
C ASN A 320 -5.27 -3.38 2.95
N LEU A 321 -5.34 -3.47 1.62
CA LEU A 321 -4.27 -3.00 0.72
C LEU A 321 -4.20 -1.47 0.69
N MET A 322 -3.15 -0.85 1.21
CA MET A 322 -3.07 0.61 1.27
C MET A 322 -2.68 1.24 -0.07
N PRO A 323 -3.35 2.32 -0.52
CA PRO A 323 -2.90 3.06 -1.68
C PRO A 323 -1.62 3.83 -1.35
N PHE A 324 -0.80 4.02 -2.38
CA PHE A 324 0.32 4.95 -2.34
C PHE A 324 -0.07 6.25 -3.05
N ARG A 325 0.10 7.38 -2.39
CA ARG A 325 -0.19 8.70 -2.98
C ARG A 325 0.98 9.18 -3.82
N VAL A 326 0.77 9.45 -5.10
CA VAL A 326 1.69 10.15 -5.99
C VAL A 326 1.30 11.63 -6.08
N ASP A 327 2.25 12.54 -5.93
CA ASP A 327 2.02 13.99 -5.99
C ASP A 327 2.19 14.50 -7.43
N LEU A 328 1.08 14.88 -8.05
CA LEU A 328 1.01 15.40 -9.41
C LEU A 328 0.90 16.93 -9.43
N THR A 329 1.02 17.61 -8.28
CA THR A 329 0.87 19.07 -8.15
C THR A 329 1.77 19.87 -9.10
N PRO A 330 3.03 19.49 -9.39
CA PRO A 330 3.84 20.18 -10.41
C PRO A 330 3.18 20.27 -11.79
N PHE A 331 2.25 19.36 -12.12
CA PHE A 331 1.50 19.32 -13.39
C PHE A 331 0.11 19.96 -13.30
N ALA A 332 -0.28 20.57 -12.17
CA ALA A 332 -1.63 21.11 -11.97
C ALA A 332 -2.03 22.16 -13.04
N ALA A 333 -1.10 23.00 -13.48
CA ALA A 333 -1.34 23.95 -14.57
C ALA A 333 -1.53 23.26 -15.93
N LEU A 334 -0.82 22.15 -16.19
CA LEU A 334 -0.99 21.35 -17.40
C LEU A 334 -2.40 20.74 -17.41
N LEU A 335 -2.79 20.08 -16.32
CA LEU A 335 -4.14 19.51 -16.15
C LEU A 335 -5.27 20.57 -16.23
N SER A 336 -4.96 21.84 -15.94
CA SER A 336 -5.90 22.96 -16.00
C SER A 336 -6.04 23.61 -17.39
N ASN A 337 -5.32 23.13 -18.41
CA ASN A 337 -5.25 23.81 -19.72
C ASN A 337 -6.52 23.63 -20.58
N GLY A 338 -7.45 22.76 -20.17
CA GLY A 338 -8.70 22.45 -20.87
C GLY A 338 -8.55 21.53 -22.08
N SER A 339 -7.36 20.99 -22.32
CA SER A 339 -7.13 19.88 -23.23
C SER A 339 -7.53 18.55 -22.58
N VAL A 340 -7.72 17.55 -23.43
CA VAL A 340 -7.88 16.16 -22.99
C VAL A 340 -6.50 15.62 -22.65
N HIS A 341 -6.39 14.93 -21.52
CA HIS A 341 -5.16 14.28 -21.07
C HIS A 341 -5.34 12.77 -20.94
N ILE A 342 -4.26 12.01 -21.01
CA ILE A 342 -4.26 10.58 -20.73
C ILE A 342 -3.39 10.32 -19.51
N LEU A 343 -3.97 9.74 -18.46
CA LEU A 343 -3.24 9.34 -17.26
C LEU A 343 -3.20 7.81 -17.20
N GLU A 344 -2.01 7.24 -16.99
CA GLU A 344 -1.79 5.79 -16.94
C GLU A 344 -0.95 5.39 -15.72
N VAL A 345 -1.21 4.19 -15.22
CA VAL A 345 -0.48 3.52 -14.15
C VAL A 345 0.02 2.19 -14.70
N GLN A 346 1.33 2.09 -14.86
CA GLN A 346 2.00 0.89 -15.36
C GLN A 346 2.98 0.38 -14.30
N TYR A 347 3.41 -0.87 -14.45
CA TYR A 347 4.46 -1.46 -13.62
C TYR A 347 5.79 -1.27 -14.33
N GLY A 348 6.81 -0.84 -13.59
CA GLY A 348 8.17 -0.78 -14.11
C GLY A 348 8.95 -2.05 -13.79
N ASP A 349 9.84 -2.38 -14.71
CA ASP A 349 10.92 -3.34 -14.56
C ASP A 349 12.20 -2.71 -15.13
N VAL A 350 13.31 -3.45 -15.09
CA VAL A 350 14.61 -3.04 -15.63
C VAL A 350 14.56 -2.81 -17.13
N SER A 351 13.71 -3.57 -17.84
CA SER A 351 13.57 -3.53 -19.30
C SER A 351 12.61 -2.43 -19.79
N GLY A 352 11.86 -1.77 -18.90
CA GLY A 352 10.88 -0.75 -19.27
C GLY A 352 9.64 -0.76 -18.38
N SER A 353 8.48 -0.51 -18.97
CA SER A 353 7.19 -0.60 -18.27
C SER A 353 6.22 -1.51 -19.01
N PHE A 354 5.28 -2.08 -18.26
CA PHE A 354 4.25 -2.96 -18.79
C PHE A 354 2.93 -2.76 -18.04
N ARG A 355 1.83 -3.14 -18.68
CA ARG A 355 0.50 -3.18 -18.03
C ARG A 355 0.41 -4.46 -17.20
N GLY A 356 0.19 -4.32 -15.91
CA GLY A 356 -0.03 -5.45 -15.01
C GLY A 356 -1.52 -5.77 -14.86
N THR A 357 -1.81 -6.76 -14.02
CA THR A 357 -3.15 -7.33 -13.86
C THR A 357 -4.04 -6.53 -12.91
N TYR A 358 -3.47 -5.84 -11.92
CA TYR A 358 -4.24 -5.06 -10.94
C TYR A 358 -3.64 -3.68 -10.63
N SER A 359 -3.90 -2.70 -11.49
CA SER A 359 -3.62 -1.29 -11.21
C SER A 359 -4.87 -0.42 -11.30
N THR A 360 -5.00 0.50 -10.36
CA THR A 360 -6.13 1.43 -10.28
C THR A 360 -5.74 2.61 -9.40
N ALA A 361 -6.37 3.75 -9.65
CA ALA A 361 -6.15 4.91 -8.81
C ALA A 361 -7.39 5.79 -8.67
N ALA A 362 -7.31 6.73 -7.73
CA ALA A 362 -8.22 7.86 -7.62
C ALA A 362 -7.40 9.15 -7.80
N LEU A 363 -7.79 9.99 -8.75
CA LEU A 363 -7.23 11.32 -8.94
C LEU A 363 -7.99 12.30 -8.05
N LEU A 364 -7.28 12.98 -7.15
CA LEU A 364 -7.81 13.97 -6.22
C LEU A 364 -7.33 15.36 -6.64
N LEU A 365 -8.26 16.26 -6.93
CA LEU A 365 -7.95 17.63 -7.35
C LEU A 365 -8.42 18.63 -6.30
N HIS A 366 -7.55 19.57 -5.95
CA HIS A 366 -7.93 20.74 -5.16
C HIS A 366 -7.94 21.97 -6.04
N LEU A 367 -9.00 22.76 -5.90
CA LEU A 367 -9.27 23.92 -6.73
C LEU A 367 -9.06 25.22 -5.97
N ASP A 368 -8.52 26.20 -6.67
CA ASP A 368 -8.48 27.58 -6.21
C ASP A 368 -9.84 28.24 -6.43
N ALA A 369 -10.60 28.41 -5.35
CA ALA A 369 -11.93 29.00 -5.40
C ALA A 369 -11.92 30.49 -5.82
N GLY A 370 -10.78 31.18 -5.67
CA GLY A 370 -10.64 32.59 -6.05
C GLY A 370 -10.28 32.80 -7.52
N SER A 371 -10.00 31.74 -8.27
CA SER A 371 -9.67 31.80 -9.70
C SER A 371 -10.60 30.93 -10.53
N THR A 372 -11.03 31.44 -11.68
CA THR A 372 -11.72 30.65 -12.70
C THR A 372 -10.75 29.93 -13.63
N GLN A 373 -9.48 30.36 -13.67
CA GLN A 373 -8.44 29.72 -14.46
C GLN A 373 -7.05 29.89 -13.83
N ILE A 374 -6.37 28.78 -13.62
CA ILE A 374 -4.97 28.73 -13.23
C ILE A 374 -4.10 28.64 -14.48
N THR A 375 -2.99 29.38 -14.46
CA THR A 375 -1.90 29.27 -15.42
C THR A 375 -0.64 28.80 -14.69
N GLY A 376 0.36 28.36 -15.43
CA GLY A 376 1.60 27.89 -14.85
C GLY A 376 2.40 27.06 -15.83
N ALA A 377 3.44 26.40 -15.34
CA ALA A 377 4.25 25.51 -16.16
C ALA A 377 4.96 24.46 -15.31
N VAL A 378 5.26 23.32 -15.94
CA VAL A 378 6.28 22.38 -15.46
C VAL A 378 7.64 22.97 -15.80
N LEU A 379 8.49 23.13 -14.78
CA LEU A 379 9.84 23.68 -14.90
C LEU A 379 10.89 22.59 -15.11
N ARG A 380 10.68 21.43 -14.49
CA ARG A 380 11.60 20.29 -14.55
C ARG A 380 10.85 18.98 -14.41
N ASN A 381 11.24 17.97 -15.19
CA ASN A 381 10.87 16.58 -14.98
C ASN A 381 12.10 15.71 -15.29
N SER A 382 12.84 15.28 -14.26
CA SER A 382 14.00 14.42 -14.43
C SER A 382 13.68 12.93 -14.36
N LEU A 383 12.40 12.55 -14.23
CA LEU A 383 11.97 11.16 -14.25
C LEU A 383 11.76 10.68 -15.69
N ASN A 384 11.21 11.54 -16.55
CA ASN A 384 10.87 11.16 -17.91
C ASN A 384 12.11 10.76 -18.72
N GLY A 385 12.04 9.59 -19.37
CA GLY A 385 13.12 9.04 -20.19
C GLY A 385 14.35 8.55 -19.40
N VAL A 386 14.28 8.52 -18.07
CA VAL A 386 15.38 8.04 -17.23
C VAL A 386 15.07 6.60 -16.74
N PRO A 387 15.87 5.59 -17.16
CA PRO A 387 15.68 4.23 -16.70
C PRO A 387 16.09 4.08 -15.22
N VAL A 388 15.61 3.01 -14.59
CA VAL A 388 16.11 2.60 -13.27
C VAL A 388 17.59 2.22 -13.39
N GLN A 389 18.42 2.66 -12.45
CA GLN A 389 19.81 2.22 -12.35
C GLN A 389 19.81 0.83 -11.74
N ALA A 390 20.33 -0.17 -12.45
CA ALA A 390 20.43 -1.54 -11.98
C ALA A 390 21.89 -1.96 -11.83
N SER A 391 22.20 -2.67 -10.76
CA SER A 391 23.50 -3.30 -10.48
C SER A 391 23.28 -4.77 -10.18
N THR A 392 24.20 -5.61 -10.65
CA THR A 392 24.24 -7.04 -10.34
C THR A 392 25.51 -7.29 -9.56
N GLU A 393 25.36 -7.51 -8.26
CA GLU A 393 26.45 -7.81 -7.35
C GLU A 393 26.82 -9.31 -7.41
N GLN A 394 25.83 -10.18 -7.65
CA GLN A 394 26.04 -11.62 -7.75
C GLN A 394 25.05 -12.25 -8.73
N ASN A 395 25.52 -13.22 -9.52
CA ASN A 395 24.68 -14.08 -10.37
C ASN A 395 25.41 -15.40 -10.64
N ASP A 396 25.78 -16.08 -9.56
CA ASP A 396 26.60 -17.28 -9.59
C ASP A 396 25.73 -18.52 -9.63
N TRP A 397 26.04 -19.45 -10.52
CA TRP A 397 25.34 -20.72 -10.65
C TRP A 397 26.35 -21.85 -10.79
N SER A 398 26.15 -22.93 -10.03
CA SER A 398 27.02 -24.10 -10.04
C SER A 398 26.25 -25.38 -9.79
N ILE A 399 26.84 -26.52 -10.16
CA ILE A 399 26.25 -27.84 -9.96
C ILE A 399 27.20 -28.65 -9.07
N GLU A 400 26.66 -29.17 -7.97
CA GLU A 400 27.33 -30.10 -7.06
C GLU A 400 26.56 -31.43 -7.04
N GLY A 401 27.08 -32.43 -7.76
CA GLY A 401 26.37 -33.69 -7.96
C GLY A 401 25.04 -33.48 -8.69
N THR A 402 23.92 -33.75 -8.02
CA THR A 402 22.56 -33.52 -8.56
C THR A 402 21.93 -32.22 -8.08
N THR A 403 22.68 -31.37 -7.37
CA THR A 403 22.15 -30.10 -6.82
C THR A 403 22.66 -28.91 -7.61
N LEU A 404 21.73 -28.16 -8.19
CA LEU A 404 21.97 -26.82 -8.71
C LEU A 404 21.96 -25.83 -7.56
N ILE A 405 22.96 -24.97 -7.49
CA ILE A 405 23.10 -23.91 -6.48
C ILE A 405 23.20 -22.58 -7.21
N GLY A 406 22.32 -21.64 -6.88
CA GLY A 406 22.27 -20.29 -7.42
C GLY A 406 22.38 -19.25 -6.31
N GLN A 407 23.18 -18.21 -6.55
CA GLN A 407 23.25 -17.02 -5.69
C GLN A 407 23.09 -15.78 -6.55
N VAL A 408 22.06 -14.99 -6.25
CA VAL A 408 21.70 -13.81 -7.03
C VAL A 408 21.59 -12.63 -6.08
N ALA A 409 22.32 -11.55 -6.35
CA ALA A 409 22.21 -10.30 -5.62
C ALA A 409 22.12 -9.16 -6.62
N ARG A 410 21.06 -8.35 -6.50
CA ARG A 410 20.81 -7.20 -7.35
C ARG A 410 20.39 -5.99 -6.52
N SER A 411 20.85 -4.82 -6.93
CA SER A 411 20.40 -3.54 -6.39
C SER A 411 19.89 -2.61 -7.49
N TYR A 412 18.93 -1.77 -7.14
CA TYR A 412 18.25 -0.87 -8.04
C TYR A 412 18.06 0.48 -7.38
N ARG A 413 18.28 1.55 -8.15
CA ARG A 413 18.12 2.92 -7.68
C ARG A 413 17.41 3.78 -8.71
N ARG A 414 16.43 4.56 -8.25
CA ARG A 414 15.79 5.61 -9.03
C ARG A 414 15.74 6.88 -8.20
N ALA A 415 16.27 7.98 -8.71
CA ALA A 415 16.21 9.27 -8.05
C ALA A 415 15.78 10.34 -9.06
N TRP A 416 14.78 11.13 -8.72
CA TRP A 416 14.24 12.15 -9.62
C TRP A 416 13.71 13.36 -8.87
N GLU A 417 13.59 14.45 -9.62
CA GLU A 417 12.95 15.69 -9.20
C GLU A 417 12.00 16.17 -10.31
N ILE A 418 10.82 16.60 -9.88
CA ILE A 418 9.84 17.25 -10.72
C ILE A 418 9.47 18.57 -10.06
N ALA A 419 9.53 19.66 -10.82
CA ALA A 419 9.21 20.99 -10.35
C ALA A 419 8.26 21.70 -11.31
N GLY A 420 7.34 22.49 -10.77
CA GLY A 420 6.38 23.28 -11.54
C GLY A 420 5.80 24.40 -10.68
N TYR A 421 5.00 25.27 -11.29
CA TYR A 421 4.31 26.33 -10.57
C TYR A 421 2.91 26.56 -11.11
N VAL A 422 2.05 27.10 -10.25
CA VAL A 422 0.71 27.59 -10.56
C VAL A 422 0.59 29.05 -10.13
N ASN A 423 -0.09 29.86 -10.95
CA ASN A 423 -0.50 31.22 -10.60
C ASN A 423 -1.93 31.17 -10.08
N THR A 424 -2.08 31.26 -8.76
CA THR A 424 -3.36 31.23 -8.07
C THR A 424 -3.89 32.65 -7.81
N SER A 425 -5.13 32.77 -7.35
CA SER A 425 -5.75 34.00 -6.85
C SER A 425 -5.01 34.60 -5.65
N HIS A 426 -4.20 33.80 -4.97
CA HIS A 426 -3.38 34.23 -3.83
C HIS A 426 -1.91 34.46 -4.20
N GLY A 427 -1.54 34.28 -5.47
CA GLY A 427 -0.19 34.47 -6.00
C GLY A 427 0.43 33.19 -6.59
N ARG A 428 1.67 33.30 -7.05
CA ARG A 428 2.42 32.17 -7.60
C ARG A 428 2.84 31.20 -6.50
N VAL A 429 2.53 29.92 -6.70
CA VAL A 429 2.97 28.82 -5.83
C VAL A 429 3.84 27.87 -6.65
N ASP A 430 5.09 27.73 -6.23
CA ASP A 430 6.05 26.78 -6.78
C ASP A 430 5.95 25.47 -5.98
N THR A 431 5.98 24.34 -6.69
CA THR A 431 5.98 22.99 -6.10
C THR A 431 7.15 22.19 -6.66
N THR A 432 7.95 21.62 -5.77
CA THR A 432 9.04 20.70 -6.11
C THR A 432 8.83 19.38 -5.37
N VAL A 433 8.83 18.27 -6.11
CA VAL A 433 8.77 16.91 -5.58
C VAL A 433 10.08 16.21 -5.92
N GLN A 434 10.75 15.68 -4.91
CA GLN A 434 11.94 14.84 -5.07
C GLN A 434 11.63 13.45 -4.50
N GLN A 435 12.05 12.40 -5.19
CA GLN A 435 11.91 11.03 -4.68
C GLN A 435 13.16 10.22 -4.99
N GLU A 436 13.58 9.44 -4.01
CA GLU A 436 14.62 8.42 -4.13
C GLU A 436 14.05 7.06 -3.75
N GLN A 437 14.28 6.08 -4.61
CA GLN A 437 13.92 4.69 -4.40
C GLN A 437 15.19 3.86 -4.46
N VAL A 438 15.42 3.07 -3.42
CA VAL A 438 16.47 2.06 -3.36
C VAL A 438 15.81 0.72 -3.13
N PHE A 439 16.15 -0.26 -3.95
CA PHE A 439 15.67 -1.61 -3.83
C PHE A 439 16.85 -2.58 -3.89
N SER A 440 16.90 -3.55 -2.99
CA SER A 440 17.86 -4.66 -3.05
C SER A 440 17.14 -5.98 -2.92
N ASN A 441 17.60 -6.97 -3.67
CA ASN A 441 17.10 -8.33 -3.59
C ASN A 441 18.28 -9.29 -3.68
N ALA A 442 18.44 -10.12 -2.65
CA ALA A 442 19.40 -11.20 -2.58
C ALA A 442 18.65 -12.53 -2.48
N GLN A 443 19.05 -13.52 -3.25
CA GLN A 443 18.42 -14.83 -3.30
C GLN A 443 19.47 -15.93 -3.29
N ASP A 444 19.22 -16.95 -2.47
CA ASP A 444 19.91 -18.24 -2.52
C ASP A 444 18.92 -19.29 -3.02
N VAL A 445 19.26 -20.00 -4.08
CA VAL A 445 18.43 -21.06 -4.67
C VAL A 445 19.19 -22.37 -4.62
N ARG A 446 18.54 -23.45 -4.18
CA ARG A 446 19.05 -24.81 -4.27
C ARG A 446 17.98 -25.71 -4.86
N LEU A 447 18.32 -26.37 -5.96
CA LEU A 447 17.43 -27.31 -6.62
C LEU A 447 18.15 -28.67 -6.73
N THR A 448 17.78 -29.61 -5.86
CA THR A 448 18.29 -30.98 -5.87
C THR A 448 17.42 -31.85 -6.77
N GLY A 449 18.03 -32.54 -7.74
CA GLY A 449 17.34 -33.19 -8.83
C GLY A 449 16.89 -32.19 -9.90
N TYR A 450 17.77 -31.25 -10.29
CA TYR A 450 17.45 -30.14 -11.19
C TYR A 450 16.98 -30.54 -12.60
N ASP A 451 17.13 -31.80 -12.96
CA ASP A 451 16.70 -32.45 -14.20
C ASP A 451 15.68 -33.57 -13.99
N ASN A 452 15.16 -33.75 -12.76
CA ASN A 452 14.28 -34.87 -12.38
C ASN A 452 12.90 -34.40 -11.91
N TYR A 453 12.02 -34.07 -12.86
CA TYR A 453 10.63 -33.65 -12.61
C TYR A 453 9.81 -34.59 -11.68
N PRO A 454 9.97 -35.93 -11.73
CA PRO A 454 9.23 -36.82 -10.84
C PRO A 454 9.62 -36.75 -9.36
N SER A 455 10.84 -36.29 -9.03
CA SER A 455 11.32 -36.27 -7.65
C SER A 455 12.49 -35.32 -7.47
N HIS A 456 12.23 -34.16 -6.86
CA HIS A 456 13.21 -33.12 -6.62
C HIS A 456 12.90 -32.34 -5.33
N THR A 457 13.83 -31.48 -4.95
CA THR A 457 13.66 -30.55 -3.82
C THR A 457 14.05 -29.16 -4.27
N TYR A 458 13.11 -28.23 -4.14
CA TYR A 458 13.31 -26.81 -4.37
C TYR A 458 13.49 -26.10 -3.02
N GLU A 459 14.53 -25.29 -2.89
CA GLU A 459 14.77 -24.43 -1.75
C GLU A 459 15.14 -23.05 -2.26
N GLN A 460 14.50 -22.01 -1.72
CA GLN A 460 14.80 -20.63 -2.04
C GLN A 460 14.68 -19.77 -0.80
N ARG A 461 15.70 -18.95 -0.58
CA ARG A 461 15.68 -17.83 0.34
C ARG A 461 15.71 -16.55 -0.48
N ALA A 462 14.88 -15.58 -0.14
CA ALA A 462 14.88 -14.26 -0.75
C ALA A 462 14.85 -13.19 0.35
N ASP A 463 15.83 -12.29 0.34
CA ASP A 463 15.95 -11.12 1.20
C ASP A 463 15.77 -9.86 0.34
N LEU A 464 14.71 -9.12 0.61
CA LEU A 464 14.30 -7.92 -0.11
C LEU A 464 14.25 -6.72 0.82
N VAL A 465 14.74 -5.58 0.33
CA VAL A 465 14.54 -4.27 0.94
C VAL A 465 14.04 -3.32 -0.14
N SER A 466 12.86 -2.72 0.06
CA SER A 466 12.37 -1.61 -0.75
C SER A 466 12.27 -0.37 0.13
N LEU A 467 13.03 0.67 -0.20
CA LEU A 467 13.07 1.95 0.52
C LEU A 467 12.71 3.08 -0.45
N THR A 468 11.68 3.85 -0.14
CA THR A 468 11.31 5.06 -0.88
C THR A 468 11.28 6.24 0.06
N GLU A 469 12.01 7.30 -0.28
CA GLU A 469 11.99 8.59 0.41
C GLU A 469 11.52 9.66 -0.55
N ARG A 470 10.54 10.46 -0.12
CA ARG A 470 9.98 11.56 -0.90
C ARG A 470 10.03 12.84 -0.10
N THR A 471 10.38 13.95 -0.75
CA THR A 471 10.14 15.28 -0.22
C THR A 471 9.27 16.10 -1.17
N THR A 472 8.30 16.83 -0.63
CA THR A 472 7.50 17.82 -1.36
C THR A 472 7.71 19.17 -0.72
N LEU A 473 8.13 20.16 -1.50
CA LEU A 473 8.20 21.56 -1.09
C LEU A 473 7.20 22.38 -1.90
N ARG A 474 6.27 23.05 -1.21
CA ARG A 474 5.40 24.09 -1.79
C ARG A 474 5.75 25.43 -1.18
N GLN A 475 5.99 26.44 -2.01
CA GLN A 475 6.40 27.76 -1.56
C GLN A 475 5.79 28.88 -2.41
N GLN A 476 5.62 30.03 -1.79
CA GLN A 476 5.25 31.28 -2.44
C GLN A 476 6.33 32.32 -2.15
N GLY A 477 7.16 32.62 -3.15
CA GLY A 477 8.40 33.38 -2.93
C GLY A 477 9.29 32.67 -1.91
N SER A 478 9.64 33.34 -0.81
CA SER A 478 10.40 32.75 0.30
C SER A 478 9.54 32.07 1.37
N THR A 479 8.22 32.10 1.24
CA THR A 479 7.31 31.55 2.25
C THR A 479 7.04 30.09 1.96
N VAL A 480 7.37 29.19 2.89
CA VAL A 480 7.04 27.76 2.81
C VAL A 480 5.57 27.57 3.18
N LEU A 481 4.77 27.07 2.23
CA LEU A 481 3.36 26.72 2.42
C LEU A 481 3.19 25.27 2.88
N ALA A 482 4.05 24.39 2.38
CA ALA A 482 4.12 23.00 2.80
C ALA A 482 5.54 22.46 2.62
N PHE A 483 6.02 21.68 3.58
CA PHE A 483 7.22 20.88 3.40
C PHE A 483 7.01 19.50 4.02
N ASP A 484 6.88 18.51 3.14
CA ASP A 484 6.53 17.14 3.48
C ASP A 484 7.74 16.23 3.24
N ARG A 485 7.96 15.28 4.15
CA ARG A 485 8.94 14.21 4.00
C ARG A 485 8.28 12.90 4.39
N ASP A 486 8.27 11.96 3.46
CA ASP A 486 7.70 10.63 3.65
C ASP A 486 8.77 9.58 3.38
N ARG A 487 8.80 8.54 4.20
CA ARG A 487 9.69 7.39 4.04
C ARG A 487 8.88 6.11 4.18
N TYR A 488 8.99 5.25 3.18
CA TYR A 488 8.34 3.95 3.08
C TYR A 488 9.43 2.88 3.02
N HIS A 489 9.36 1.89 3.90
CA HIS A 489 10.32 0.80 3.97
C HIS A 489 9.58 -0.53 4.07
N TYR A 490 9.72 -1.35 3.03
CA TYR A 490 9.12 -2.69 2.92
C TYR A 490 10.23 -3.75 2.92
N PRO A 491 10.66 -4.23 4.10
CA PRO A 491 11.55 -5.37 4.20
C PRO A 491 10.76 -6.68 4.05
N LEU A 492 11.36 -7.66 3.40
CA LEU A 492 10.86 -9.03 3.32
C LEU A 492 12.03 -10.02 3.36
N THR A 493 11.96 -11.00 4.25
CA THR A 493 12.74 -12.24 4.18
C THR A 493 11.77 -13.39 3.98
N LEU A 494 11.90 -14.11 2.88
CA LEU A 494 11.14 -15.31 2.56
C LEU A 494 12.11 -16.51 2.54
N PHE A 495 11.69 -17.62 3.13
CA PHE A 495 12.30 -18.92 2.92
C PHE A 495 11.20 -19.92 2.56
N LEU A 496 11.42 -20.66 1.48
CA LEU A 496 10.62 -21.81 1.08
C LEU A 496 11.55 -22.99 0.83
N ARG A 497 11.18 -24.15 1.34
CA ARG A 497 11.72 -25.45 0.93
C ARG A 497 10.57 -26.40 0.68
N ALA A 498 10.52 -27.02 -0.49
CA ALA A 498 9.51 -28.00 -0.85
C ALA A 498 10.17 -29.20 -1.54
N SER A 499 9.82 -30.40 -1.08
CA SER A 499 10.25 -31.67 -1.66
C SER A 499 9.03 -32.41 -2.19
N GLY A 500 9.14 -33.00 -3.36
CA GLY A 500 8.01 -33.63 -4.04
C GLY A 500 8.34 -33.87 -5.50
N GLY A 501 7.34 -33.77 -6.35
CA GLY A 501 7.54 -33.95 -7.79
C GLY A 501 6.23 -33.91 -8.56
N THR A 502 6.30 -34.49 -9.76
CA THR A 502 5.15 -34.66 -10.66
C THR A 502 4.92 -36.14 -10.93
N GLY A 503 3.67 -36.57 -10.85
CA GLY A 503 3.26 -37.89 -11.29
C GLY A 503 3.16 -38.00 -12.82
N PRO A 504 2.69 -39.15 -13.34
CA PRO A 504 2.53 -39.37 -14.78
C PRO A 504 1.63 -38.33 -15.48
N GLY A 505 0.74 -37.66 -14.74
CA GLY A 505 -0.10 -36.57 -15.25
C GLY A 505 0.58 -35.21 -15.37
N GLY A 506 1.89 -35.09 -15.09
CA GLY A 506 2.63 -33.83 -15.19
C GLY A 506 2.30 -32.86 -14.06
N LEU A 507 2.28 -31.55 -14.36
CA LEU A 507 2.03 -30.48 -13.36
C LEU A 507 0.69 -30.63 -12.63
N ASN A 508 -0.34 -31.12 -13.34
CA ASN A 508 -1.66 -31.39 -12.77
C ASN A 508 -1.66 -32.51 -11.71
N ASP A 509 -0.66 -33.39 -11.76
CA ASP A 509 -0.45 -34.52 -10.85
C ASP A 509 0.76 -34.27 -9.93
N SER A 510 0.97 -33.00 -9.57
CA SER A 510 2.03 -32.58 -8.66
C SER A 510 1.69 -32.87 -7.20
N PHE A 511 2.70 -33.23 -6.41
CA PHE A 511 2.54 -33.57 -5.00
C PHE A 511 3.70 -33.05 -4.13
N LEU A 512 3.41 -32.85 -2.84
CA LEU A 512 4.39 -32.57 -1.81
C LEU A 512 4.63 -33.81 -0.93
N THR A 513 5.90 -34.10 -0.67
CA THR A 513 6.32 -35.02 0.39
C THR A 513 6.68 -34.28 1.67
N SER A 514 7.20 -33.06 1.57
CA SER A 514 7.37 -32.17 2.70
C SER A 514 7.51 -30.73 2.22
N ALA A 515 7.18 -29.78 3.07
CA ALA A 515 7.39 -28.37 2.79
C ALA A 515 7.69 -27.59 4.06
N GLN A 516 8.39 -26.49 3.95
CA GLN A 516 8.65 -25.54 5.03
C GLN A 516 8.65 -24.14 4.44
N ALA A 517 7.95 -23.22 5.10
CA ALA A 517 8.00 -21.82 4.77
C ALA A 517 8.22 -21.00 6.04
N SER A 518 8.97 -19.91 5.90
CA SER A 518 9.01 -18.85 6.90
C SER A 518 9.13 -17.49 6.23
N VAL A 519 8.47 -16.49 6.83
CA VAL A 519 8.42 -15.13 6.34
C VAL A 519 8.71 -14.19 7.50
N GLU A 520 9.51 -13.16 7.25
CA GLU A 520 9.53 -11.92 8.02
C GLU A 520 9.21 -10.77 7.06
N GLN A 521 8.20 -9.95 7.36
CA GLN A 521 7.72 -8.88 6.47
C GLN A 521 7.36 -7.62 7.25
N GLY A 522 7.65 -6.45 6.68
CA GLY A 522 7.30 -5.15 7.25
C GLY A 522 6.59 -4.21 6.29
N ASP A 523 5.72 -3.37 6.83
CA ASP A 523 5.28 -2.09 6.25
C ASP A 523 5.61 -0.99 7.26
N HIS A 524 6.67 -0.24 6.96
CA HIS A 524 7.20 0.81 7.82
C HIS A 524 7.07 2.16 7.14
N ARG A 525 6.36 3.09 7.78
CA ARG A 525 6.13 4.44 7.28
C ARG A 525 6.55 5.45 8.33
N THR A 526 7.27 6.47 7.92
CA THR A 526 7.51 7.65 8.74
C THR A 526 7.26 8.89 7.92
N SER A 527 6.46 9.80 8.46
CA SER A 527 6.14 11.06 7.79
C SER A 527 6.45 12.25 8.70
N SER A 528 6.84 13.36 8.09
CA SER A 528 6.96 14.65 8.76
C SER A 528 6.49 15.75 7.83
N HIS A 529 5.66 16.63 8.34
CA HIS A 529 4.99 17.64 7.57
C HIS A 529 5.07 18.98 8.29
N VAL A 530 5.38 20.02 7.54
CA VAL A 530 5.42 21.40 8.02
C VAL A 530 4.41 22.21 7.24
N ARG A 531 3.60 22.97 7.95
CA ARG A 531 2.66 23.97 7.45
C ARG A 531 2.91 25.29 8.21
N PRO A 532 2.42 26.44 7.72
CA PRO A 532 2.46 27.69 8.51
C PRO A 532 1.82 27.56 9.90
N ALA A 533 0.80 26.71 10.03
CA ALA A 533 0.08 26.47 11.28
C ALA A 533 0.85 25.58 12.29
N GLY A 534 1.86 24.84 11.85
CA GLY A 534 2.62 23.95 12.72
C GLY A 534 3.25 22.75 12.00
N ALA A 535 3.85 21.86 12.79
CA ALA A 535 4.46 20.63 12.29
C ALA A 535 3.75 19.39 12.87
N TYR A 536 3.67 18.34 12.06
CA TYR A 536 3.11 17.05 12.41
C TYR A 536 4.01 15.95 11.88
N ALA A 537 4.34 14.96 12.71
CA ALA A 537 5.05 13.78 12.27
C ALA A 537 4.42 12.52 12.85
N SER A 538 4.45 11.45 12.08
CA SER A 538 3.84 10.17 12.44
C SER A 538 4.72 9.00 12.03
N ARG A 539 4.50 7.85 12.68
CA ARG A 539 5.15 6.60 12.33
C ARG A 539 4.15 5.45 12.39
N VAL A 540 4.18 4.59 11.39
CA VAL A 540 3.42 3.34 11.32
C VAL A 540 4.42 2.20 11.11
N TYR A 541 4.30 1.14 11.90
CA TYR A 541 5.08 -0.08 11.73
C TYR A 541 4.16 -1.29 11.85
N ALA A 542 3.93 -1.97 10.74
CA ALA A 542 3.26 -3.25 10.70
C ALA A 542 4.30 -4.35 10.42
N ASN A 543 4.48 -5.26 11.35
CA ASN A 543 5.45 -6.36 11.24
C ASN A 543 4.74 -7.70 11.29
N PHE A 544 5.28 -8.69 10.59
CA PHE A 544 4.86 -10.08 10.61
C PHE A 544 6.09 -10.98 10.57
N ALA A 545 6.06 -12.02 11.39
CA ALA A 545 7.00 -13.13 11.33
C ALA A 545 6.19 -14.42 11.51
N GLY A 546 6.28 -15.35 10.57
CA GLY A 546 5.49 -16.58 10.61
C GLY A 546 6.23 -17.73 9.95
N GLY A 547 5.99 -18.93 10.43
CA GLY A 547 6.52 -20.14 9.82
C GLY A 547 5.63 -21.34 10.02
N ARG A 548 5.79 -22.32 9.14
CA ARG A 548 5.08 -23.60 9.18
C ARG A 548 5.87 -24.65 8.40
N ARG A 549 5.71 -25.91 8.78
CA ARG A 549 6.31 -27.06 8.11
C ARG A 549 5.29 -28.17 7.93
N LEU A 550 5.14 -28.66 6.71
CA LEU A 550 4.47 -29.91 6.35
C LEU A 550 5.49 -31.08 6.44
N LEU A 551 5.14 -32.11 7.19
CA LEU A 551 5.92 -33.33 7.36
C LEU A 551 5.45 -34.43 6.40
N ALA A 552 6.27 -35.46 6.22
CA ALA A 552 6.01 -36.57 5.30
C ALA A 552 4.81 -37.45 5.68
N ASP A 553 4.37 -37.41 6.93
CA ASP A 553 3.15 -38.07 7.40
C ASP A 553 1.88 -37.21 7.18
N GLY A 554 2.01 -36.05 6.52
CA GLY A 554 0.91 -35.11 6.27
C GLY A 554 0.61 -34.17 7.44
N THR A 555 1.32 -34.28 8.56
CA THR A 555 1.11 -33.42 9.72
C THR A 555 1.88 -32.10 9.62
N TYR A 556 1.47 -31.10 10.41
CA TYR A 556 2.13 -29.79 10.46
C TYR A 556 2.91 -29.58 11.76
N SER A 557 4.08 -28.97 11.64
CA SER A 557 4.96 -28.58 12.74
C SER A 557 5.51 -27.17 12.54
N ASN A 558 6.26 -26.65 13.53
CA ASN A 558 6.85 -25.30 13.51
C ASN A 558 5.85 -24.18 13.17
N TRP A 559 4.59 -24.40 13.51
CA TRP A 559 3.50 -23.50 13.17
C TRP A 559 3.40 -22.39 14.21
N GLN A 560 4.16 -21.33 14.03
CA GLN A 560 4.30 -20.27 15.04
C GLN A 560 4.65 -18.93 14.42
N GLY A 561 4.44 -17.86 15.16
CA GLY A 561 4.78 -16.53 14.69
C GLY A 561 4.28 -15.39 15.57
N ALA A 562 4.43 -14.19 15.03
CA ALA A 562 3.98 -12.94 15.61
C ALA A 562 3.55 -11.95 14.53
N ARG A 563 2.53 -11.16 14.85
CA ARG A 563 2.09 -10.00 14.07
C ARG A 563 1.99 -8.82 15.02
N SER A 564 2.46 -7.65 14.62
CA SER A 564 2.30 -6.43 15.42
C SER A 564 2.06 -5.20 14.57
N HIS A 565 1.22 -4.30 15.08
CA HIS A 565 0.97 -3.00 14.50
C HIS A 565 1.26 -1.91 15.53
N TYR A 566 2.02 -0.92 15.13
CA TYR A 566 2.41 0.20 15.97
C TYR A 566 2.19 1.50 15.21
N PHE A 567 1.56 2.46 15.89
CA PHE A 567 1.44 3.83 15.42
C PHE A 567 1.72 4.81 16.55
N ASN A 568 2.42 5.90 16.23
CA ASN A 568 2.48 7.08 17.08
C ASN A 568 2.62 8.37 16.27
N ASP A 569 2.30 9.49 16.90
CA ASP A 569 2.49 10.82 16.30
C ASP A 569 3.05 11.85 17.31
N THR A 570 3.46 13.01 16.81
CA THR A 570 3.98 14.12 17.62
C THR A 570 2.93 14.85 18.44
N LEU A 571 1.65 14.55 18.24
CA LEU A 571 0.53 15.17 18.95
C LEU A 571 0.00 14.25 20.08
N GLY A 572 0.64 13.10 20.30
CA GLY A 572 0.39 12.22 21.43
C GLY A 572 -0.54 11.05 21.15
N SER A 573 -0.87 10.75 19.89
CA SER A 573 -1.52 9.48 19.56
C SER A 573 -0.54 8.32 19.77
N CYS A 574 -1.05 7.20 20.29
CA CYS A 574 -0.34 5.94 20.39
C CYS A 574 -1.31 4.77 20.19
N PHE A 575 -0.92 3.83 19.34
CA PHE A 575 -1.60 2.57 19.13
C PHE A 575 -0.56 1.45 19.04
N ARG A 576 -0.77 0.38 19.80
CA ARG A 576 0.12 -0.78 19.85
C ARG A 576 -0.67 -2.06 20.02
N GLU A 577 -0.55 -2.93 19.04
CA GLU A 577 -1.17 -4.24 19.04
C GLU A 577 -0.15 -5.29 18.67
N ARG A 578 -0.16 -6.43 19.37
CA ARG A 578 0.69 -7.57 19.04
C ARG A 578 -0.03 -8.87 19.36
N VAL A 579 0.02 -9.79 18.41
CA VAL A 579 -0.50 -11.15 18.54
C VAL A 579 0.64 -12.14 18.30
N THR A 580 0.72 -13.18 19.12
CA THR A 580 1.66 -14.30 18.95
C THR A 580 0.93 -15.63 18.98
N TRP A 581 1.46 -16.62 18.26
CA TRP A 581 0.88 -17.96 18.21
C TRP A 581 1.95 -19.04 18.17
N GLN A 582 1.57 -20.25 18.58
CA GLN A 582 2.38 -21.46 18.54
C GLN A 582 1.46 -22.67 18.34
N ALA A 583 1.93 -23.64 17.54
CA ALA A 583 1.14 -24.78 17.09
C ALA A 583 -0.23 -24.38 16.49
N GLY A 584 -0.28 -23.23 15.79
CA GLY A 584 -1.51 -22.68 15.21
C GLY A 584 -2.50 -22.06 16.20
N ALA A 585 -2.20 -22.06 17.49
CA ALA A 585 -3.04 -21.49 18.53
C ALA A 585 -2.43 -20.19 19.07
N LEU A 586 -3.29 -19.22 19.39
CA LEU A 586 -2.86 -17.99 20.04
C LEU A 586 -2.19 -18.26 21.39
N THR A 587 -1.03 -17.65 21.60
CA THR A 587 -0.31 -17.66 22.88
C THR A 587 -0.48 -16.34 23.62
N ALA A 588 -0.55 -15.21 22.91
CA ALA A 588 -0.80 -13.90 23.51
C ALA A 588 -1.44 -12.92 22.51
N HIS A 589 -2.21 -11.97 23.06
CA HIS A 589 -2.66 -10.76 22.37
C HIS A 589 -2.51 -9.60 23.35
N THR A 590 -1.61 -8.67 23.05
CA THR A 590 -1.36 -7.48 23.87
C THR A 590 -1.84 -6.23 23.16
N GLN A 591 -2.58 -5.41 23.90
CA GLN A 591 -3.19 -4.16 23.42
C GLN A 591 -2.67 -2.99 24.26
N GLY A 592 -2.27 -1.89 23.63
CA GLY A 592 -1.79 -0.68 24.31
C GLY A 592 -0.47 -0.81 25.07
N VAL A 593 0.15 -2.00 25.14
CA VAL A 593 1.40 -2.22 25.87
C VAL A 593 2.54 -1.38 25.26
N GLY A 594 3.05 -0.42 26.03
CA GLY A 594 4.04 0.56 25.59
C GLY A 594 3.47 1.89 25.12
N CYS A 595 2.15 2.05 25.11
CA CYS A 595 1.50 3.37 25.08
C CYS A 595 1.40 3.96 26.50
N PRO A 596 1.21 5.28 26.64
CA PRO A 596 0.91 5.91 27.93
C PRO A 596 -0.24 5.20 28.65
N ASP A 597 -0.05 4.92 29.93
CA ASP A 597 -0.98 4.16 30.78
C ASP A 597 -1.31 2.74 30.29
N GLY A 598 -0.60 2.21 29.28
CA GLY A 598 -0.89 0.92 28.66
C GLY A 598 -2.15 0.90 27.78
N VAL A 599 -2.62 2.06 27.30
CA VAL A 599 -3.89 2.18 26.57
C VAL A 599 -3.69 2.78 25.18
N ASN A 600 -4.33 2.18 24.17
CA ASN A 600 -4.42 2.76 22.83
C ASN A 600 -5.27 4.05 22.86
N ARG A 601 -4.67 5.15 22.42
CA ARG A 601 -5.28 6.49 22.39
C ARG A 601 -4.89 7.15 21.08
N VAL A 602 -5.84 7.29 20.15
CA VAL A 602 -5.57 7.85 18.82
C VAL A 602 -6.46 9.08 18.59
N ARG A 603 -5.87 10.16 18.07
CA ARG A 603 -6.61 11.40 17.78
C ARG A 603 -7.49 11.25 16.55
N GLY A 604 -8.55 12.06 16.51
CA GLY A 604 -9.55 12.01 15.44
C GLY A 604 -8.96 12.13 14.03
N PHE A 605 -8.00 13.01 13.80
CA PHE A 605 -7.39 13.23 12.48
C PHE A 605 -6.27 12.24 12.12
N ALA A 606 -5.88 11.36 13.04
CA ALA A 606 -4.74 10.49 12.80
C ALA A 606 -5.13 9.29 11.92
N HIS A 607 -4.17 8.83 11.11
CA HIS A 607 -4.28 7.71 10.20
C HIS A 607 -3.40 6.55 10.68
N PRO A 608 -3.81 5.80 11.73
CA PRO A 608 -2.98 4.75 12.31
C PRO A 608 -2.75 3.55 11.39
N ASP A 609 -3.60 3.36 10.38
CA ASP A 609 -3.48 2.37 9.30
C ASP A 609 -2.44 2.77 8.23
N GLY A 610 -1.97 4.02 8.26
CA GLY A 610 -1.01 4.58 7.32
C GLY A 610 -1.61 5.06 6.02
N SER A 611 -2.94 5.24 5.92
CA SER A 611 -3.57 5.81 4.73
C SER A 611 -3.00 7.21 4.41
N PRO A 612 -2.89 7.61 3.13
CA PRO A 612 -2.48 8.97 2.77
C PRO A 612 -3.36 10.05 3.40
N ASP A 613 -2.76 11.19 3.74
CA ASP A 613 -3.42 12.38 4.31
C ASP A 613 -2.90 13.64 3.60
N ASP A 614 -3.79 14.55 3.19
CA ASP A 614 -3.43 15.85 2.62
C ASP A 614 -3.16 16.93 3.68
N LEU A 615 -3.33 16.58 4.95
CA LEU A 615 -3.27 17.45 6.12
C LEU A 615 -4.24 18.62 6.05
N GLY A 616 -5.42 18.38 5.47
CA GLY A 616 -6.51 19.33 5.40
C GLY A 616 -6.95 19.91 6.75
N TRP A 617 -6.61 19.26 7.86
CA TRP A 617 -6.90 19.67 9.23
C TRP A 617 -5.82 20.56 9.88
N LEU A 618 -4.58 20.58 9.36
CA LEU A 618 -3.45 21.35 9.90
C LEU A 618 -3.29 22.68 9.15
N ARG A 619 -4.13 23.67 9.49
CA ARG A 619 -4.26 24.94 8.76
C ARG A 619 -4.38 26.15 9.66
#